data_AF-A0A2D6U114-F1
#
_entry.id   AF-A0A2D6U114-F1
#
_cell.length_a   1.000
_cell.length_b   1.000
_cell.length_c   1.000
_cell.angle_alpha   90.00
_cell.angle_beta   90.00
_cell.angle_gamma   90.00
#
_symmetry.space_group_name_H-M   'P 1'
#
loop_
_entity.id
_entity.type
_entity.pdbx_description
1 polymer ?
#
loop_
_entity_poly.entity_id
_entity_poly.type
_entity_poly.pdbx_seq_one_letter_code
_entity_poly.pdbx_strand_id
1 'polypeptide(L)'
;MTPIYEHTWDFTNKDVRSQKITYCGWRYIAYVVLGTKKFKLSNINPEYDDRSDEWSWIQMEGMRQWPAYQAWDNPFSVDQEDIGFESIVEAIEKLPNKNKIIIDKATEFCSFPSAENLFKRVQKKYPNTEMVITFNDNRNFNTDLTYFPSLAYWYYVWNQNQNRLEFIRDNTKNEVRNKLFISRNMLPKQHRLDFVEKIKENGLIEKGIVSRGWEDPPVYIEGSDYNGDEKNESKLIDYYNQTFTEVVMESDFKHDYKYVFGFFDGEKSFRPFLMCQIPLIFSFPNFYKYLRIAGFDMFDDVIDTSFDTELDYDKKMDIIIDNVSLVEKNCTSNGKFKDEIWKRLKKNQEHFLDLKNYYNYWWSQYEFHCR
;
A
#
# COMPACT_ATOMS: atom_id res chain seq x y z
N MET A 1 -28.17 -28.64 9.25
CA MET A 1 -27.67 -28.49 7.87
C MET A 1 -28.18 -27.16 7.36
N THR A 2 -27.29 -26.19 7.24
CA THR A 2 -27.63 -24.80 6.86
C THR A 2 -27.35 -24.63 5.36
N PRO A 3 -28.14 -23.87 4.59
CA PRO A 3 -28.01 -23.83 3.13
C PRO A 3 -26.68 -23.21 2.70
N ILE A 4 -26.07 -23.81 1.67
CA ILE A 4 -24.97 -23.21 0.91
C ILE A 4 -25.61 -22.09 0.06
N TYR A 5 -25.16 -20.85 0.23
CA TYR A 5 -25.51 -19.75 -0.66
C TYR A 5 -24.44 -19.63 -1.74
N GLU A 6 -24.83 -19.86 -3.00
CA GLU A 6 -24.03 -19.50 -4.16
C GLU A 6 -24.20 -18.00 -4.44
N HIS A 7 -23.12 -17.23 -4.35
CA HIS A 7 -23.08 -15.87 -4.90
C HIS A 7 -22.28 -15.89 -6.20
N THR A 8 -22.98 -15.69 -7.32
CA THR A 8 -22.38 -15.40 -8.62
C THR A 8 -22.15 -13.89 -8.74
N TRP A 9 -20.89 -13.47 -8.80
CA TRP A 9 -20.56 -12.13 -9.27
C TRP A 9 -20.48 -12.16 -10.79
N ASP A 10 -21.49 -11.58 -11.44
CA ASP A 10 -21.53 -11.47 -12.89
C ASP A 10 -20.69 -10.26 -13.34
N PHE A 11 -19.41 -10.50 -13.63
CA PHE A 11 -18.61 -9.57 -14.41
C PHE A 11 -18.85 -9.84 -15.89
N THR A 12 -20.00 -9.38 -16.41
CA THR A 12 -20.33 -9.42 -17.83
C THR A 12 -19.49 -8.42 -18.61
N ASN A 13 -18.21 -8.74 -18.79
CA ASN A 13 -17.49 -8.40 -20.00
C ASN A 13 -17.12 -9.72 -20.69
N LYS A 14 -17.66 -9.93 -21.89
CA LYS A 14 -17.98 -11.22 -22.53
C LYS A 14 -16.81 -12.16 -22.90
N ASP A 15 -15.62 -12.05 -22.29
CA ASP A 15 -14.46 -12.90 -22.65
C ASP A 15 -13.65 -13.46 -21.47
N VAL A 16 -14.22 -13.47 -20.27
CA VAL A 16 -13.71 -14.24 -19.12
C VAL A 16 -14.39 -15.61 -19.12
N ARG A 17 -13.63 -16.68 -19.43
CA ARG A 17 -14.10 -18.03 -19.09
C ARG A 17 -14.09 -18.14 -17.57
N SER A 18 -15.28 -18.21 -16.99
CA SER A 18 -15.49 -18.51 -15.58
C SER A 18 -14.66 -19.73 -15.17
N GLN A 19 -13.75 -19.55 -14.21
CA GLN A 19 -13.21 -20.67 -13.46
C GLN A 19 -14.09 -20.88 -12.23
N LYS A 20 -14.45 -22.15 -11.98
CA LYS A 20 -15.28 -22.57 -10.86
C LYS A 20 -14.68 -22.07 -9.53
N ILE A 21 -15.46 -21.27 -8.82
CA ILE A 21 -15.23 -20.94 -7.42
C ILE A 21 -15.79 -22.11 -6.60
N THR A 22 -14.93 -22.84 -5.89
CA THR A 22 -15.38 -23.88 -4.96
C THR A 22 -15.40 -23.28 -3.56
N TYR A 23 -16.58 -22.99 -3.03
CA TYR A 23 -16.76 -22.59 -1.63
C TYR A 23 -16.76 -23.84 -0.74
N CYS A 24 -15.71 -24.04 0.05
CA CYS A 24 -15.76 -24.89 1.23
C CYS A 24 -15.89 -23.99 2.47
N GLY A 25 -16.94 -24.23 3.26
CA GLY A 25 -17.31 -23.38 4.40
C GLY A 25 -16.18 -23.19 5.42
N TRP A 26 -16.09 -21.97 5.97
CA TRP A 26 -15.31 -21.60 7.16
C TRP A 26 -13.96 -22.32 7.31
N ARG A 27 -13.05 -22.17 6.33
CA ARG A 27 -11.60 -22.41 6.47
C ARG A 27 -10.85 -21.93 5.21
N TYR A 28 -9.99 -20.92 5.42
CA TYR A 28 -8.73 -20.58 4.73
C TYR A 28 -8.63 -20.79 3.21
N ILE A 29 -8.58 -19.69 2.45
CA ILE A 29 -8.33 -19.72 1.00
C ILE A 29 -7.21 -18.74 0.67
N ALA A 30 -6.03 -19.27 0.31
CA ALA A 30 -5.10 -18.51 -0.53
C ALA A 30 -5.67 -18.52 -1.95
N TYR A 31 -6.05 -17.37 -2.49
CA TYR A 31 -6.41 -17.26 -3.90
C TYR A 31 -5.12 -17.10 -4.67
N VAL A 32 -4.87 -18.05 -5.56
CA VAL A 32 -3.90 -17.85 -6.63
C VAL A 32 -4.67 -17.43 -7.87
N VAL A 33 -4.56 -16.15 -8.23
CA VAL A 33 -5.08 -15.67 -9.51
C VAL A 33 -4.06 -16.06 -10.58
N LEU A 34 -4.46 -17.00 -11.43
CA LEU A 34 -3.66 -17.44 -12.58
C LEU A 34 -3.97 -16.58 -13.79
N GLY A 35 -3.02 -15.71 -14.15
CA GLY A 35 -3.05 -14.98 -15.41
C GLY A 35 -2.21 -15.69 -16.46
N THR A 36 -2.82 -16.14 -17.56
CA THR A 36 -2.13 -16.67 -18.75
C THR A 36 -2.45 -15.88 -20.01
N LYS A 37 -3.22 -14.79 -19.90
CA LYS A 37 -3.50 -13.87 -21.01
C LYS A 37 -2.73 -12.58 -20.78
N LYS A 38 -2.18 -12.07 -21.88
CA LYS A 38 -1.76 -10.69 -22.09
C LYS A 38 -2.48 -9.78 -21.11
N PHE A 39 -1.73 -9.20 -20.17
CA PHE A 39 -2.04 -7.84 -19.78
C PHE A 39 -2.00 -7.08 -21.10
N LYS A 40 -3.14 -6.95 -21.78
CA LYS A 40 -3.26 -5.97 -22.84
C LYS A 40 -3.17 -4.65 -22.09
N LEU A 41 -1.94 -4.22 -21.89
CA LEU A 41 -1.53 -2.85 -21.66
C LEU A 41 -1.88 -2.08 -22.94
N SER A 42 -3.10 -2.22 -23.49
CA SER A 42 -3.45 -1.68 -24.81
C SER A 42 -3.45 -0.16 -24.84
N ASN A 43 -3.18 0.49 -23.69
CA ASN A 43 -3.00 1.93 -23.53
C ASN A 43 -1.60 2.32 -22.98
N ILE A 44 -0.69 1.37 -22.76
CA ILE A 44 0.64 1.59 -22.19
C ILE A 44 1.68 1.02 -23.16
N ASN A 45 2.69 1.86 -23.47
CA ASN A 45 3.73 1.70 -24.49
C ASN A 45 3.96 0.25 -25.02
N PRO A 46 3.77 -0.03 -26.32
CA PRO A 46 3.90 -1.37 -26.90
C PRO A 46 5.27 -2.03 -26.67
N GLU A 47 6.32 -1.27 -26.37
CA GLU A 47 7.65 -1.80 -26.03
C GLU A 47 7.67 -2.65 -24.74
N TYR A 48 6.67 -2.49 -23.85
CA TYR A 48 6.53 -3.32 -22.64
C TYR A 48 5.58 -4.51 -22.80
N ASP A 49 4.70 -4.49 -23.81
CA ASP A 49 3.76 -5.58 -24.14
C ASP A 49 4.53 -6.80 -24.69
N ASP A 50 5.66 -6.58 -25.39
CA ASP A 50 6.47 -7.62 -26.04
C ASP A 50 7.17 -8.57 -25.06
N ARG A 51 7.28 -8.21 -23.78
CA ARG A 51 7.86 -9.09 -22.74
C ARG A 51 6.83 -10.05 -22.12
N SER A 52 5.54 -9.85 -22.36
CA SER A 52 4.47 -10.62 -21.70
C SER A 52 4.40 -12.10 -22.13
N ASP A 53 4.94 -12.43 -23.31
CA ASP A 53 4.96 -13.81 -23.82
C ASP A 53 6.03 -14.69 -23.15
N GLU A 54 6.99 -14.10 -22.41
CA GLU A 54 8.05 -14.84 -21.69
C GLU A 54 7.67 -15.21 -20.26
N TRP A 55 6.66 -14.58 -19.66
CA TRP A 55 6.42 -14.63 -18.22
C TRP A 55 5.03 -15.15 -17.86
N SER A 56 4.98 -15.91 -16.78
CA SER A 56 3.72 -16.26 -16.11
C SER A 56 3.63 -15.60 -14.74
N TRP A 57 2.41 -15.25 -14.33
CA TRP A 57 2.17 -14.50 -13.09
C TRP A 57 1.27 -15.28 -12.14
N ILE A 58 1.63 -15.24 -10.86
CA ILE A 58 0.88 -15.76 -9.74
C ILE A 58 0.66 -14.61 -8.78
N GLN A 59 -0.57 -14.12 -8.67
CA GLN A 59 -0.92 -13.18 -7.61
C GLN A 59 -1.47 -13.96 -6.42
N MET A 60 -0.86 -13.75 -5.26
CA MET A 60 -1.33 -14.32 -3.99
C MET A 60 -2.28 -13.33 -3.32
N GLU A 61 -3.59 -13.47 -3.54
CA GLU A 61 -4.62 -12.69 -2.85
C GLU A 61 -5.24 -13.52 -1.71
N GLY A 62 -5.59 -12.89 -0.59
CA GLY A 62 -6.50 -13.52 0.37
C GLY A 62 -5.93 -14.45 1.45
N MET A 63 -4.67 -14.31 1.88
CA MET A 63 -4.35 -14.62 3.30
C MET A 63 -5.02 -13.61 4.27
N ARG A 64 -6.23 -13.15 3.96
CA ARG A 64 -7.05 -12.28 4.81
C ARG A 64 -7.82 -13.20 5.75
N GLN A 65 -7.47 -13.08 7.03
CA GLN A 65 -8.18 -13.64 8.20
C GLN A 65 -7.94 -15.13 8.47
N TRP A 66 -6.76 -15.45 9.02
CA TRP A 66 -6.71 -16.37 10.17
C TRP A 66 -7.19 -15.59 11.41
N PRO A 67 -7.85 -16.17 12.44
CA PRO A 67 -8.36 -15.40 13.57
C PRO A 67 -7.24 -14.51 14.07
N ALA A 68 -7.41 -13.20 13.88
CA ALA A 68 -6.32 -12.25 14.08
C ALA A 68 -5.66 -12.53 15.44
N TYR A 69 -6.45 -12.86 16.46
CA TYR A 69 -6.00 -13.21 17.80
C TYR A 69 -5.02 -14.38 17.99
N GLN A 70 -4.88 -15.34 17.07
CA GLN A 70 -3.99 -16.51 17.25
C GLN A 70 -2.68 -16.45 16.44
N ALA A 71 -2.59 -15.54 15.47
CA ALA A 71 -1.39 -15.39 14.66
C ALA A 71 -0.34 -14.48 15.33
N TRP A 72 -0.67 -13.80 16.43
CA TRP A 72 0.15 -12.71 16.99
C TRP A 72 1.51 -13.18 17.53
N ASP A 73 1.65 -14.48 17.80
CA ASP A 73 2.84 -15.08 18.42
C ASP A 73 3.41 -16.32 17.69
N ASN A 74 2.88 -16.72 16.52
CA ASN A 74 3.34 -17.95 15.88
C ASN A 74 3.70 -17.74 14.38
N PRO A 75 4.97 -17.95 13.96
CA PRO A 75 5.25 -18.19 12.54
C PRO A 75 4.41 -19.37 12.05
N PHE A 76 4.15 -19.45 10.74
CA PHE A 76 3.29 -20.46 10.14
C PHE A 76 3.36 -21.80 10.87
N SER A 77 2.22 -22.34 11.31
CA SER A 77 2.23 -23.76 11.70
C SER A 77 2.66 -24.58 10.48
N VAL A 78 3.36 -25.70 10.69
CA VAL A 78 3.86 -26.56 9.59
C VAL A 78 2.76 -26.79 8.52
N ASP A 79 1.53 -27.04 8.96
CA ASP A 79 0.35 -27.22 8.10
C ASP A 79 0.04 -26.03 7.17
N GLN A 80 0.35 -24.79 7.57
CA GLN A 80 0.05 -23.58 6.78
C GLN A 80 1.10 -23.34 5.69
N GLU A 81 2.38 -23.61 5.97
CA GLU A 81 3.40 -23.59 4.92
C GLU A 81 3.09 -24.65 3.85
N ASP A 82 2.58 -25.81 4.28
CA ASP A 82 2.20 -26.89 3.37
C ASP A 82 1.02 -26.51 2.48
N ILE A 83 -0.05 -25.92 3.02
CA ILE A 83 -1.19 -25.43 2.22
C ILE A 83 -0.75 -24.35 1.24
N GLY A 84 0.06 -23.38 1.69
CA GLY A 84 0.60 -22.33 0.82
C GLY A 84 1.45 -22.91 -0.30
N PHE A 85 2.29 -23.90 0.02
CA PHE A 85 3.15 -24.59 -0.92
C PHE A 85 2.34 -25.34 -1.97
N GLU A 86 1.36 -26.13 -1.55
CA GLU A 86 0.47 -26.87 -2.45
C GLU A 86 -0.29 -25.93 -3.39
N SER A 87 -0.79 -24.81 -2.87
CA SER A 87 -1.52 -23.80 -3.66
C SER A 87 -0.64 -23.18 -4.75
N ILE A 88 0.58 -22.77 -4.39
CA ILE A 88 1.54 -22.21 -5.38
C ILE A 88 1.95 -23.27 -6.38
N VAL A 89 2.19 -24.51 -5.94
CA VAL A 89 2.52 -25.63 -6.83
C VAL A 89 1.39 -25.88 -7.83
N GLU A 90 0.16 -26.01 -7.37
CA GLU A 90 -1.01 -26.23 -8.23
C GLU A 90 -1.16 -25.10 -9.25
N ALA A 91 -0.90 -23.87 -8.82
CA ALA A 91 -0.88 -22.72 -9.69
C ALA A 91 0.20 -22.81 -10.77
N ILE A 92 1.44 -23.10 -10.38
CA ILE A 92 2.55 -23.27 -11.31
C ILE A 92 2.26 -24.36 -12.34
N GLU A 93 1.64 -25.48 -11.92
CA GLU A 93 1.35 -26.59 -12.82
C GLU A 93 0.36 -26.22 -13.94
N LYS A 94 -0.51 -25.24 -13.69
CA LYS A 94 -1.49 -24.73 -14.65
C LYS A 94 -0.91 -23.65 -15.59
N LEU A 95 0.31 -23.17 -15.35
CA LEU A 95 0.94 -22.16 -16.20
C LEU A 95 1.45 -22.75 -17.52
N PRO A 96 1.25 -22.06 -18.65
CA PRO A 96 1.72 -22.50 -19.96
C PRO A 96 3.24 -22.39 -20.10
N ASN A 97 3.85 -21.46 -19.37
CA ASN A 97 5.29 -21.26 -19.32
C ASN A 97 5.75 -21.26 -17.86
N LYS A 98 6.68 -22.16 -17.54
CA LYS A 98 7.23 -22.35 -16.19
C LYS A 98 8.69 -21.93 -16.11
N ASN A 99 9.28 -21.37 -17.17
CA ASN A 99 10.69 -20.99 -17.17
C ASN A 99 10.92 -19.74 -16.31
N LYS A 100 9.97 -18.82 -16.33
CA LYS A 100 10.05 -17.56 -15.59
C LYS A 100 8.70 -17.24 -14.96
N ILE A 101 8.68 -17.09 -13.64
CA ILE A 101 7.46 -16.93 -12.86
C ILE A 101 7.62 -15.74 -11.91
N ILE A 102 6.65 -14.83 -11.96
CA ILE A 102 6.53 -13.77 -10.96
C ILE A 102 5.48 -14.18 -9.93
N ILE A 103 5.87 -14.12 -8.66
CA ILE A 103 4.99 -14.35 -7.53
C ILE A 103 4.76 -13.01 -6.85
N ASP A 104 3.58 -12.42 -7.06
CA ASP A 104 3.21 -11.15 -6.43
C ASP A 104 2.48 -11.39 -5.12
N LYS A 105 3.14 -11.05 -4.02
CA LYS A 105 2.60 -11.08 -2.67
C LYS A 105 2.11 -9.66 -2.32
N ALA A 106 0.83 -9.43 -2.58
CA ALA A 106 0.17 -8.14 -2.30
C ALA A 106 -0.56 -8.07 -0.94
N THR A 107 -0.53 -9.11 -0.09
CA THR A 107 -1.40 -9.21 1.11
C THR A 107 -0.80 -8.64 2.39
N GLU A 108 -1.66 -8.18 3.31
CA GLU A 108 -1.34 -7.44 4.54
C GLU A 108 -0.80 -8.31 5.70
N PHE A 109 -0.91 -9.65 5.62
CA PHE A 109 -0.81 -10.55 6.80
C PHE A 109 0.28 -11.62 6.70
N CYS A 110 1.34 -11.39 5.93
CA CYS A 110 2.47 -12.31 5.88
C CYS A 110 3.77 -11.54 5.67
N SER A 111 4.74 -11.66 6.59
CA SER A 111 6.03 -11.00 6.41
C SER A 111 6.87 -11.77 5.39
N PHE A 112 7.83 -11.10 4.72
CA PHE A 112 8.77 -11.82 3.84
C PHE A 112 9.49 -12.96 4.59
N PRO A 113 10.05 -12.76 5.81
CA PRO A 113 10.68 -13.86 6.55
C PRO A 113 9.75 -15.04 6.82
N SER A 114 8.46 -14.78 7.03
CA SER A 114 7.47 -15.85 7.21
C SER A 114 7.26 -16.63 5.91
N ALA A 115 7.26 -15.98 4.76
CA ALA A 115 7.04 -16.63 3.47
C ALA A 115 8.32 -17.17 2.80
N GLU A 116 9.50 -16.79 3.29
CA GLU A 116 10.78 -17.14 2.68
C GLU A 116 10.97 -18.66 2.56
N ASN A 117 10.67 -19.41 3.62
CA ASN A 117 10.76 -20.88 3.61
C ASN A 117 9.83 -21.51 2.56
N LEU A 118 8.61 -20.99 2.47
CA LEU A 118 7.64 -21.40 1.44
C LEU A 118 8.23 -21.18 0.04
N PHE A 119 8.75 -19.99 -0.25
CA PHE A 119 9.32 -19.71 -1.58
C PHE A 119 10.58 -20.52 -1.88
N LYS A 120 11.46 -20.74 -0.89
CA LYS A 120 12.61 -21.65 -1.03
C LYS A 120 12.19 -23.08 -1.35
N ARG A 121 11.12 -23.57 -0.71
CA ARG A 121 10.55 -24.89 -1.03
C ARG A 121 10.02 -24.95 -2.46
N VAL A 122 9.32 -23.91 -2.91
CA VAL A 122 8.81 -23.81 -4.29
C VAL A 122 9.97 -23.76 -5.29
N GLN A 123 10.99 -22.93 -5.06
CA GLN A 123 12.19 -22.83 -5.90
C GLN A 123 12.95 -24.18 -5.96
N LYS A 124 13.06 -24.91 -4.85
CA LYS A 124 13.68 -26.25 -4.81
C LYS A 124 12.92 -27.27 -5.65
N LYS A 125 11.58 -27.18 -5.71
CA LYS A 125 10.76 -28.07 -6.54
C LYS A 125 10.88 -27.75 -8.03
N TYR A 126 11.11 -26.49 -8.38
CA TYR A 126 11.28 -26.04 -9.77
C TYR A 126 12.65 -25.37 -9.96
N PRO A 127 13.76 -26.14 -9.92
CA PRO A 127 15.12 -25.58 -9.89
C PRO A 127 15.54 -24.87 -11.18
N ASN A 128 14.85 -25.13 -12.29
CA ASN A 128 15.12 -24.51 -13.59
C ASN A 128 14.20 -23.31 -13.88
N THR A 129 13.34 -22.95 -12.93
CA THR A 129 12.43 -21.82 -13.03
C THR A 129 13.07 -20.60 -12.38
N GLU A 130 13.20 -19.51 -13.13
CA GLU A 130 13.51 -18.19 -12.60
C GLU A 130 12.28 -17.68 -11.84
N MET A 131 12.36 -17.60 -10.51
CA MET A 131 11.30 -17.03 -9.68
C MET A 131 11.66 -15.62 -9.23
N VAL A 132 10.76 -14.68 -9.45
CA VAL A 132 10.87 -13.30 -8.96
C VAL A 132 9.69 -13.02 -8.06
N ILE A 133 9.98 -12.55 -6.86
CA ILE A 133 8.97 -12.41 -5.82
C ILE A 133 8.79 -10.93 -5.49
N THR A 134 7.57 -10.42 -5.61
CA THR A 134 7.29 -9.02 -5.28
C THR A 134 6.48 -8.91 -3.99
N PHE A 135 6.81 -7.92 -3.16
CA PHE A 135 6.17 -7.73 -1.85
C PHE A 135 5.90 -6.27 -1.54
N ASN A 136 4.93 -6.04 -0.67
CA ASN A 136 4.74 -4.78 0.05
C ASN A 136 5.51 -4.82 1.38
N ASP A 137 6.84 -4.96 1.30
CA ASP A 137 7.75 -4.93 2.46
C ASP A 137 9.06 -4.24 2.06
N ASN A 138 9.38 -3.13 2.70
CA ASN A 138 10.48 -2.24 2.29
C ASN A 138 11.85 -2.61 2.89
N ARG A 139 11.94 -3.71 3.65
CA ARG A 139 13.21 -4.15 4.24
C ARG A 139 14.09 -4.85 3.21
N ASN A 140 15.39 -4.82 3.48
CA ASN A 140 16.35 -5.69 2.80
C ASN A 140 16.44 -7.02 3.58
N PHE A 141 16.19 -8.12 2.89
CA PHE A 141 16.34 -9.49 3.36
C PHE A 141 17.61 -10.11 2.79
N ASN A 142 18.37 -10.79 3.66
CA ASN A 142 19.52 -11.59 3.26
C ASN A 142 19.03 -12.98 2.82
N THR A 143 18.77 -13.12 1.53
CA THR A 143 18.19 -14.33 0.94
C THR A 143 18.79 -14.55 -0.44
N ASP A 144 18.78 -15.80 -0.91
CA ASP A 144 19.17 -16.21 -2.25
C ASP A 144 18.02 -16.13 -3.26
N LEU A 145 16.81 -15.82 -2.81
CA LEU A 145 15.66 -15.57 -3.66
C LEU A 145 15.75 -14.19 -4.32
N THR A 146 15.30 -14.08 -5.57
CA THR A 146 15.15 -12.78 -6.25
C THR A 146 13.86 -12.11 -5.81
N TYR A 147 13.94 -10.91 -5.23
CA TYR A 147 12.76 -10.16 -4.78
C TYR A 147 12.95 -8.65 -4.88
N PHE A 148 11.84 -7.90 -4.89
CA PHE A 148 11.84 -6.45 -4.71
C PHE A 148 10.48 -5.90 -4.22
N PRO A 149 10.44 -4.68 -3.64
CA PRO A 149 9.18 -4.08 -3.21
C PRO A 149 8.32 -3.61 -4.40
N SER A 150 7.08 -4.07 -4.52
CA SER A 150 6.22 -3.74 -5.67
C SER A 150 5.55 -2.38 -5.57
N LEU A 151 5.36 -1.82 -4.36
CA LEU A 151 4.48 -0.67 -4.13
C LEU A 151 3.06 -0.93 -4.67
N ALA A 152 2.55 -2.16 -4.52
CA ALA A 152 1.31 -2.60 -5.15
C ALA A 152 0.09 -1.76 -4.74
N TYR A 153 0.17 -1.09 -3.59
CA TYR A 153 -0.88 -0.19 -3.12
C TYR A 153 -1.00 1.11 -3.92
N TRP A 154 0.03 1.50 -4.68
CA TRP A 154 -0.11 2.54 -5.69
C TRP A 154 -1.15 2.13 -6.74
N TYR A 155 -0.93 0.97 -7.39
CA TYR A 155 -1.85 0.43 -8.38
C TYR A 155 -3.25 0.21 -7.77
N TYR A 156 -3.31 -0.29 -6.54
CA TYR A 156 -4.58 -0.52 -5.87
C TYR A 156 -5.39 0.77 -5.67
N VAL A 157 -4.77 1.85 -5.16
CA VAL A 157 -5.44 3.15 -5.00
C VAL A 157 -5.86 3.72 -6.35
N TRP A 158 -5.01 3.60 -7.37
CA TRP A 158 -5.34 4.02 -8.73
C TRP A 158 -6.58 3.27 -9.26
N ASN A 159 -6.57 1.94 -9.15
CA ASN A 159 -7.64 1.06 -9.66
C ASN A 159 -8.97 1.27 -8.92
N GLN A 160 -8.93 1.43 -7.59
CA GLN A 160 -10.13 1.73 -6.79
C GLN A 160 -10.79 3.06 -7.17
N ASN A 161 -10.00 4.00 -7.69
CA ASN A 161 -10.46 5.33 -8.04
C ASN A 161 -10.56 5.58 -9.55
N GLN A 162 -10.36 4.57 -10.42
CA GLN A 162 -10.19 4.76 -11.87
C GLN A 162 -11.27 5.65 -12.52
N ASN A 163 -12.54 5.49 -12.11
CA ASN A 163 -13.68 6.25 -12.64
C ASN A 163 -13.85 7.65 -12.01
N ARG A 164 -13.03 7.97 -11.01
CA ARG A 164 -13.07 9.21 -10.20
C ARG A 164 -11.74 9.97 -10.25
N LEU A 165 -10.70 9.43 -10.86
CA LEU A 165 -9.36 10.05 -10.88
C LEU A 165 -9.36 11.46 -11.44
N GLU A 166 -10.03 11.68 -12.59
CA GLU A 166 -10.15 13.01 -13.19
C GLU A 166 -10.94 13.96 -12.28
N PHE A 167 -12.03 13.48 -11.70
CA PHE A 167 -12.81 14.26 -10.73
C PHE A 167 -11.97 14.66 -9.52
N ILE A 168 -11.20 13.73 -8.94
CA ILE A 168 -10.32 14.03 -7.80
C ILE A 168 -9.25 15.04 -8.21
N ARG A 169 -8.57 14.84 -9.35
CA ARG A 169 -7.56 15.76 -9.89
C ARG A 169 -8.09 17.18 -10.07
N ASP A 170 -9.29 17.32 -10.62
CA ASP A 170 -9.87 18.61 -11.00
C ASP A 170 -10.48 19.37 -9.80
N ASN A 171 -10.75 18.65 -8.70
CA ASN A 171 -11.31 19.22 -7.47
C ASN A 171 -10.28 19.36 -6.34
N THR A 172 -9.10 18.72 -6.41
CA THR A 172 -7.98 18.91 -5.46
C THR A 172 -7.05 20.04 -5.91
N LYS A 173 -7.63 21.23 -6.09
CA LYS A 173 -6.95 22.42 -6.64
C LYS A 173 -6.82 23.60 -5.68
N ASN A 174 -7.28 23.45 -4.44
CA ASN A 174 -7.27 24.56 -3.51
C ASN A 174 -5.87 24.77 -2.91
N GLU A 175 -5.25 25.86 -3.31
CA GLU A 175 -3.95 26.31 -2.79
C GLU A 175 -4.07 27.07 -1.47
N VAL A 176 -5.23 27.65 -1.17
CA VAL A 176 -5.51 28.41 0.06
C VAL A 176 -6.14 27.48 1.08
N ARG A 177 -5.46 27.25 2.20
CA ARG A 177 -5.88 26.26 3.19
C ARG A 177 -5.85 26.86 4.59
N ASN A 178 -6.72 26.39 5.46
CA ASN A 178 -6.97 26.98 6.79
C ASN A 178 -6.58 26.05 7.95
N LYS A 179 -6.14 24.82 7.65
CA LYS A 179 -5.64 23.83 8.60
C LYS A 179 -4.25 23.37 8.17
N LEU A 180 -3.40 23.06 9.13
CA LEU A 180 -2.04 22.60 8.86
C LEU A 180 -2.02 21.18 8.34
N PHE A 181 -2.75 20.27 8.98
CA PHE A 181 -2.67 18.85 8.65
C PHE A 181 -3.99 18.12 8.76
N ILE A 182 -4.10 16.98 8.08
CA ILE A 182 -5.13 15.96 8.28
C ILE A 182 -4.50 14.67 8.79
N SER A 183 -5.15 13.99 9.74
CA SER A 183 -4.76 12.67 10.22
C SER A 183 -5.99 11.80 10.47
N ARG A 184 -6.07 10.67 9.79
CA ARG A 184 -7.21 9.74 9.85
C ARG A 184 -6.93 8.60 10.84
N ASN A 185 -7.33 8.77 12.10
CA ASN A 185 -7.16 7.75 13.13
C ASN A 185 -8.50 7.09 13.49
N MET A 186 -8.87 6.08 12.71
CA MET A 186 -10.14 5.35 12.89
C MET A 186 -10.11 4.44 14.12
N LEU A 187 -9.25 3.41 14.11
CA LEU A 187 -9.13 2.45 15.22
C LEU A 187 -8.03 2.89 16.21
N PRO A 188 -8.24 2.72 17.53
CA PRO A 188 -7.23 3.03 18.53
C PRO A 188 -6.09 2.03 18.43
N LYS A 189 -4.93 2.51 18.01
CA LYS A 189 -3.65 1.79 18.05
C LYS A 189 -2.69 2.67 18.84
N GLN A 190 -1.75 2.06 19.56
CA GLN A 190 -0.87 2.81 20.47
C GLN A 190 -0.24 4.02 19.78
N HIS A 191 0.31 3.83 18.57
CA HIS A 191 0.92 4.91 17.82
C HIS A 191 0.00 6.05 17.40
N ARG A 192 -1.30 5.76 17.22
CA ARG A 192 -2.31 6.79 16.94
C ARG A 192 -2.73 7.53 18.19
N LEU A 193 -2.78 6.83 19.34
CA LEU A 193 -3.06 7.45 20.64
C LEU A 193 -1.94 8.42 21.00
N ASP A 194 -0.69 7.97 20.92
CA ASP A 194 0.50 8.76 21.23
C ASP A 194 0.63 9.97 20.31
N PHE A 195 0.35 9.81 19.00
CA PHE A 195 0.30 10.93 18.07
C PHE A 195 -0.74 11.97 18.50
N VAL A 196 -1.97 11.52 18.83
CA VAL A 196 -3.05 12.41 19.27
C VAL A 196 -2.72 13.11 20.59
N GLU A 197 -2.01 12.45 21.50
CA GLU A 197 -1.51 13.04 22.74
C GLU A 197 -0.45 14.11 22.46
N LYS A 198 0.58 13.80 21.66
CA LYS A 198 1.64 14.76 21.32
C LYS A 198 1.13 15.99 20.58
N ILE A 199 0.17 15.86 19.65
CA ILE A 199 -0.43 17.06 19.02
C ILE A 199 -1.24 17.90 20.00
N LYS A 200 -1.83 17.31 21.06
CA LYS A 200 -2.53 18.05 22.12
C LYS A 200 -1.51 18.79 22.99
N GLU A 201 -0.46 18.12 23.42
CA GLU A 201 0.63 18.69 24.23
C GLU A 201 1.32 19.87 23.53
N ASN A 202 1.47 19.79 22.21
CA ASN A 202 2.07 20.84 21.38
C ASN A 202 1.07 21.92 20.92
N GLY A 203 -0.20 21.87 21.37
CA GLY A 203 -1.22 22.87 21.00
C GLY A 203 -1.61 22.86 19.51
N LEU A 204 -1.41 21.73 18.83
CA LEU A 204 -1.65 21.56 17.39
C LEU A 204 -3.03 20.96 17.06
N ILE A 205 -3.76 20.44 18.05
CA ILE A 205 -5.04 19.74 17.82
C ILE A 205 -6.05 20.58 17.02
N GLU A 206 -6.19 21.87 17.33
CA GLU A 206 -7.10 22.78 16.64
C GLU A 206 -6.57 23.28 15.29
N LYS A 207 -5.26 23.11 15.03
CA LYS A 207 -4.65 23.42 13.74
C LYS A 207 -4.85 22.30 12.72
N GLY A 208 -5.24 21.10 13.12
CA GLY A 208 -5.45 19.96 12.24
C GLY A 208 -6.92 19.55 12.08
N ILE A 209 -7.14 18.58 11.18
CA ILE A 209 -8.36 17.78 11.06
C ILE A 209 -7.99 16.36 11.47
N VAL A 210 -8.41 15.94 12.67
CA VAL A 210 -7.95 14.68 13.27
C VAL A 210 -9.14 13.85 13.67
N SER A 211 -9.35 12.70 12.99
CA SER A 211 -10.33 11.72 13.46
C SER A 211 -9.80 10.95 14.67
N ARG A 212 -10.71 10.60 15.58
CA ARG A 212 -10.49 9.90 16.85
C ARG A 212 -11.68 8.95 17.06
N GLY A 213 -11.72 7.88 16.28
CA GLY A 213 -12.86 6.97 16.24
C GLY A 213 -13.10 6.15 17.52
N TRP A 214 -12.21 6.28 18.51
CA TRP A 214 -12.29 5.63 19.82
C TRP A 214 -12.81 6.54 20.95
N GLU A 215 -13.00 7.83 20.70
CA GLU A 215 -13.58 8.74 21.71
C GLU A 215 -15.09 8.52 21.85
N ASP A 216 -15.68 9.03 22.95
CA ASP A 216 -17.13 9.06 23.18
C ASP A 216 -17.59 10.52 23.40
N PRO A 217 -18.30 11.16 22.44
CA PRO A 217 -18.66 10.61 21.13
C PRO A 217 -17.43 10.51 20.19
N PRO A 218 -17.43 9.56 19.24
CA PRO A 218 -16.31 9.41 18.32
C PRO A 218 -16.23 10.58 17.35
N VAL A 219 -15.00 11.02 17.06
CA VAL A 219 -14.74 12.12 16.14
C VAL A 219 -14.35 11.55 14.78
N TYR A 220 -15.25 11.63 13.80
CA TYR A 220 -14.99 11.18 12.43
C TYR A 220 -14.82 12.34 11.47
N ILE A 221 -14.15 12.05 10.35
CA ILE A 221 -14.17 12.92 9.17
C ILE A 221 -15.35 12.44 8.33
N GLU A 222 -16.29 13.32 8.00
CA GLU A 222 -17.48 12.93 7.23
C GLU A 222 -17.06 12.34 5.88
N GLY A 223 -17.72 11.26 5.45
CA GLY A 223 -17.33 10.53 4.24
C GLY A 223 -16.14 9.58 4.39
N SER A 224 -15.48 9.52 5.56
CA SER A 224 -14.59 8.40 5.91
C SER A 224 -15.42 7.21 6.40
N ASP A 225 -16.12 6.53 5.50
CA ASP A 225 -17.10 5.51 5.87
C ASP A 225 -16.48 4.35 6.70
N TYR A 226 -17.17 3.99 7.79
CA TYR A 226 -16.82 2.93 8.75
C TYR A 226 -17.39 1.54 8.34
N ASN A 227 -18.37 1.50 7.45
CA ASN A 227 -19.25 0.33 7.25
C ASN A 227 -18.98 -0.54 6.01
N GLY A 228 -17.80 -0.42 5.38
CA GLY A 228 -17.44 -1.31 4.26
C GLY A 228 -18.12 -0.97 2.92
N ASP A 229 -18.90 0.10 2.85
CA ASP A 229 -19.19 0.76 1.58
C ASP A 229 -17.91 1.39 1.03
N GLU A 230 -17.72 1.30 -0.29
CA GLU A 230 -16.50 1.64 -1.03
C GLU A 230 -15.70 2.80 -0.40
N LYS A 231 -14.41 2.56 -0.11
CA LYS A 231 -13.43 3.61 0.24
C LYS A 231 -13.47 4.70 -0.83
N ASN A 232 -14.29 5.73 -0.63
CA ASN A 232 -14.52 6.75 -1.64
C ASN A 232 -13.70 7.99 -1.30
N GLU A 233 -12.47 8.02 -1.81
CA GLU A 233 -11.56 9.15 -1.64
C GLU A 233 -12.17 10.47 -2.17
N SER A 234 -13.11 10.41 -3.13
CA SER A 234 -13.78 11.62 -3.62
C SER A 234 -14.63 12.34 -2.57
N LYS A 235 -15.11 11.64 -1.54
CA LYS A 235 -15.87 12.26 -0.43
C LYS A 235 -14.98 13.08 0.50
N LEU A 236 -13.66 12.88 0.46
CA LEU A 236 -12.72 13.50 1.37
C LEU A 236 -12.06 14.77 0.80
N ILE A 237 -12.30 15.07 -0.49
CA ILE A 237 -11.67 16.19 -1.22
C ILE A 237 -11.80 17.50 -0.45
N ASP A 238 -12.97 17.79 0.12
CA ASP A 238 -13.21 19.04 0.85
C ASP A 238 -12.32 19.19 2.09
N TYR A 239 -12.00 18.09 2.77
CA TYR A 239 -11.09 18.08 3.92
C TYR A 239 -9.63 18.24 3.49
N TYR A 240 -9.23 17.61 2.39
CA TYR A 240 -7.89 17.78 1.83
C TYR A 240 -7.66 19.18 1.26
N ASN A 241 -8.70 19.80 0.69
CA ASN A 241 -8.66 21.19 0.24
C ASN A 241 -8.55 22.20 1.39
N GLN A 242 -8.63 21.75 2.65
CA GLN A 242 -8.48 22.59 3.83
C GLN A 242 -7.13 22.41 4.55
N THR A 243 -6.33 21.39 4.22
CA THR A 243 -5.14 20.98 5.00
C THR A 243 -3.89 20.96 4.14
N PHE A 244 -2.70 21.39 4.63
CA PHE A 244 -1.47 21.44 3.81
C PHE A 244 -0.70 20.11 3.73
N THR A 245 -0.76 19.30 4.77
CA THR A 245 -0.07 18.00 4.83
C THR A 245 -1.00 16.90 5.34
N GLU A 246 -0.76 15.67 4.94
CA GLU A 246 -1.38 14.51 5.57
C GLU A 246 -0.34 13.79 6.43
N VAL A 247 -0.66 13.63 7.71
CA VAL A 247 0.05 12.73 8.61
C VAL A 247 -0.61 11.35 8.49
N VAL A 248 0.08 10.43 7.82
CA VAL A 248 -0.41 9.07 7.60
C VAL A 248 0.08 8.18 8.73
N MET A 249 -0.81 7.80 9.64
CA MET A 249 -0.55 6.76 10.63
C MET A 249 -0.93 5.39 10.04
N GLU A 250 0.06 4.55 9.71
CA GLU A 250 -0.23 3.24 9.12
C GLU A 250 -1.04 2.32 10.05
N SER A 251 -1.62 1.24 9.48
CA SER A 251 -2.49 0.32 10.25
C SER A 251 -1.80 -0.31 11.45
N ASP A 252 -0.55 -0.72 11.25
CA ASP A 252 0.24 -1.40 12.25
C ASP A 252 1.65 -0.81 12.27
N PHE A 253 2.09 -0.49 13.48
CA PHE A 253 3.44 -0.10 13.81
C PHE A 253 3.69 -0.67 15.21
N LYS A 254 4.77 -1.43 15.39
CA LYS A 254 5.13 -2.00 16.70
C LYS A 254 6.50 -1.49 17.11
N HIS A 255 6.65 -1.17 18.39
CA HIS A 255 7.92 -0.74 18.98
C HIS A 255 9.03 -1.81 18.87
N ASP A 256 8.65 -3.10 18.81
CA ASP A 256 9.59 -4.20 18.56
C ASP A 256 9.54 -4.64 17.09
N TYR A 257 10.52 -4.15 16.32
CA TYR A 257 10.72 -4.48 14.92
C TYR A 257 10.95 -5.98 14.65
N LYS A 258 11.15 -6.82 15.69
CA LYS A 258 11.40 -8.27 15.55
C LYS A 258 10.16 -9.09 15.22
N TYR A 259 8.95 -8.62 15.55
CA TYR A 259 7.72 -9.43 15.48
C TYR A 259 6.63 -8.82 14.59
N VAL A 260 7.05 -8.16 13.52
CA VAL A 260 6.12 -7.47 12.62
C VAL A 260 5.68 -8.40 11.50
N PHE A 261 4.37 -8.53 11.33
CA PHE A 261 3.67 -9.21 10.23
C PHE A 261 3.99 -8.68 8.82
N GLY A 262 4.89 -7.70 8.70
CA GLY A 262 5.40 -7.10 7.47
C GLY A 262 5.68 -5.61 7.67
N PHE A 263 6.72 -5.07 7.04
CA PHE A 263 6.92 -3.62 6.97
C PHE A 263 6.06 -3.05 5.83
N PHE A 264 4.76 -3.09 6.05
CA PHE A 264 3.73 -2.91 5.03
C PHE A 264 3.41 -1.44 4.74
N ASP A 265 3.28 -1.11 3.46
CA ASP A 265 2.64 0.10 2.96
C ASP A 265 1.18 -0.20 2.59
N GLY A 266 0.25 0.63 3.05
CA GLY A 266 -1.18 0.50 2.69
C GLY A 266 -1.62 1.51 1.65
N GLU A 267 -2.90 1.46 1.28
CA GLU A 267 -3.53 2.49 0.44
C GLU A 267 -3.28 3.89 0.98
N LYS A 268 -3.19 3.97 2.32
CA LYS A 268 -3.04 5.21 3.08
C LYS A 268 -1.80 5.99 2.68
N SER A 269 -0.71 5.29 2.44
CA SER A 269 0.56 5.88 2.06
C SER A 269 0.54 6.60 0.71
N PHE A 270 -0.39 6.24 -0.17
CA PHE A 270 -0.48 6.82 -1.51
C PHE A 270 -1.52 7.95 -1.64
N ARG A 271 -2.40 8.12 -0.65
CA ARG A 271 -3.43 9.17 -0.64
C ARG A 271 -2.87 10.60 -0.71
N PRO A 272 -1.75 10.94 -0.02
CA PRO A 272 -1.18 12.29 -0.12
C PRO A 272 -0.86 12.72 -1.56
N PHE A 273 -0.36 11.79 -2.39
CA PHE A 273 -0.03 12.06 -3.79
C PHE A 273 -1.28 12.27 -4.64
N LEU A 274 -2.34 11.47 -4.39
CA LEU A 274 -3.63 11.65 -5.05
C LEU A 274 -4.31 12.98 -4.65
N MET A 275 -4.09 13.46 -3.42
CA MET A 275 -4.81 14.60 -2.83
C MET A 275 -4.01 15.92 -2.76
N CYS A 276 -2.88 16.02 -3.47
CA CYS A 276 -2.00 17.19 -3.44
C CYS A 276 -1.64 17.62 -2.01
N GLN A 277 -1.13 16.68 -1.21
CA GLN A 277 -0.64 16.91 0.16
C GLN A 277 0.85 16.64 0.25
N ILE A 278 1.53 17.35 1.16
CA ILE A 278 2.89 16.96 1.57
C ILE A 278 2.76 15.68 2.40
N PRO A 279 3.43 14.57 2.04
CA PRO A 279 3.32 13.32 2.79
C PRO A 279 4.18 13.33 4.05
N LEU A 280 3.58 13.04 5.21
CA LEU A 280 4.27 12.71 6.47
C LEU A 280 3.82 11.31 6.90
N ILE A 281 4.50 10.26 6.39
CA ILE A 281 4.05 8.88 6.58
C ILE A 281 4.76 8.24 7.78
N PHE A 282 4.02 8.06 8.86
CA PHE A 282 4.42 7.26 10.01
C PHE A 282 4.29 5.77 9.66
N SER A 283 5.33 5.23 9.03
CA SER A 283 5.47 3.81 8.68
C SER A 283 6.85 3.30 9.10
N PHE A 284 7.10 2.03 8.80
CA PHE A 284 8.39 1.41 9.04
C PHE A 284 9.53 2.06 8.24
N PRO A 285 10.79 1.90 8.71
CA PRO A 285 11.92 2.56 8.09
C PRO A 285 12.17 2.22 6.61
N ASN A 286 12.75 3.19 5.90
CA ASN A 286 13.18 3.11 4.49
C ASN A 286 12.06 3.06 3.46
N PHE A 287 10.83 3.45 3.81
CA PHE A 287 9.74 3.47 2.84
C PHE A 287 9.92 4.61 1.83
N TYR A 288 10.40 5.78 2.27
CA TYR A 288 10.61 6.93 1.38
C TYR A 288 11.70 6.65 0.35
N LYS A 289 12.64 5.73 0.63
CA LYS A 289 13.62 5.27 -0.36
C LYS A 289 12.91 4.77 -1.63
N TYR A 290 11.92 3.90 -1.50
CA TYR A 290 11.23 3.32 -2.65
C TYR A 290 10.29 4.32 -3.32
N LEU A 291 9.67 5.23 -2.56
CA LEU A 291 8.88 6.33 -3.14
C LEU A 291 9.75 7.28 -3.99
N ARG A 292 10.98 7.59 -3.54
CA ARG A 292 11.94 8.37 -4.33
C ARG A 292 12.38 7.64 -5.60
N ILE A 293 12.70 6.35 -5.50
CA ILE A 293 13.03 5.51 -6.66
C ILE A 293 11.86 5.47 -7.65
N ALA A 294 10.63 5.41 -7.14
CA ALA A 294 9.41 5.48 -7.92
C ALA A 294 9.17 6.84 -8.59
N GLY A 295 9.94 7.88 -8.24
CA GLY A 295 9.89 9.21 -8.86
C GLY A 295 9.05 10.24 -8.10
N PHE A 296 8.57 9.92 -6.90
CA PHE A 296 7.86 10.88 -6.06
C PHE A 296 8.83 11.85 -5.38
N ASP A 297 8.41 13.12 -5.33
CA ASP A 297 9.07 14.14 -4.54
C ASP A 297 8.65 14.03 -3.07
N MET A 298 9.63 13.78 -2.19
CA MET A 298 9.41 13.63 -0.75
C MET A 298 9.72 14.91 0.03
N PHE A 299 9.96 16.03 -0.65
CA PHE A 299 10.11 17.36 -0.02
C PHE A 299 11.31 17.48 0.94
N ASP A 300 12.39 16.75 0.66
CA ASP A 300 13.61 16.63 1.49
C ASP A 300 14.29 17.97 1.81
N ASP A 301 14.03 19.02 1.02
CA ASP A 301 14.59 20.36 1.18
C ASP A 301 13.75 21.29 2.06
N VAL A 302 12.49 20.93 2.36
CA VAL A 302 11.56 21.80 3.11
C VAL A 302 10.95 21.14 4.35
N ILE A 303 11.03 19.82 4.47
CA ILE A 303 10.69 19.06 5.68
C ILE A 303 11.85 18.14 6.06
N ASP A 304 11.93 17.77 7.34
CA ASP A 304 12.89 16.80 7.83
C ASP A 304 12.39 15.38 7.54
N THR A 305 12.91 14.71 6.52
CA THR A 305 12.50 13.33 6.18
C THR A 305 13.29 12.25 6.94
N SER A 306 14.14 12.63 7.92
CA SER A 306 14.93 11.67 8.69
C SER A 306 14.08 10.72 9.55
N PHE A 307 12.82 11.08 9.83
CA PHE A 307 11.85 10.19 10.47
C PHE A 307 11.62 8.89 9.67
N ASP A 308 11.84 8.86 8.35
CA ASP A 308 11.74 7.63 7.55
C ASP A 308 12.84 6.64 7.88
N THR A 309 14.00 7.07 8.41
CA THR A 309 15.09 6.16 8.80
C THR A 309 15.23 6.00 10.31
N GLU A 310 14.50 6.80 11.08
CA GLU A 310 14.54 6.77 12.54
C GLU A 310 13.92 5.47 13.08
N LEU A 311 14.68 4.80 13.94
CA LEU A 311 14.28 3.55 14.60
C LEU A 311 13.66 3.84 15.97
N ASP A 312 14.13 4.89 16.65
CA ASP A 312 13.56 5.33 17.91
C ASP A 312 12.17 5.91 17.68
N TYR A 313 11.18 5.23 18.25
CA TYR A 313 9.78 5.53 18.04
C TYR A 313 9.40 6.96 18.49
N ASP A 314 9.85 7.36 19.68
CA ASP A 314 9.47 8.64 20.26
C ASP A 314 10.11 9.78 19.47
N LYS A 315 11.39 9.62 19.12
CA LYS A 315 12.11 10.57 18.27
C LYS A 315 11.50 10.69 16.88
N LYS A 316 11.09 9.57 16.27
CA LYS A 316 10.38 9.57 14.98
C LYS A 316 9.09 10.40 15.07
N MET A 317 8.34 10.22 16.15
CA MET A 317 7.11 10.96 16.40
C MET A 317 7.40 12.46 16.60
N ASP A 318 8.42 12.80 17.37
CA ASP A 318 8.84 14.20 17.60
C ASP A 318 9.21 14.90 16.28
N ILE A 319 9.99 14.24 15.41
CA ILE A 319 10.34 14.79 14.09
C ILE A 319 9.08 15.01 13.24
N ILE A 320 8.09 14.11 13.28
CA ILE A 320 6.82 14.29 12.56
C ILE A 320 6.02 15.47 13.10
N ILE A 321 5.99 15.67 14.42
CA ILE A 321 5.33 16.82 15.04
C ILE A 321 6.03 18.12 14.65
N ASP A 322 7.36 18.15 14.69
CA ASP A 322 8.17 19.30 14.25
C ASP A 322 7.93 19.64 12.77
N ASN A 323 7.77 18.61 11.93
CA ASN A 323 7.46 18.78 10.53
C ASN A 323 6.12 19.49 10.27
N VAL A 324 5.11 19.33 11.13
CA VAL A 324 3.85 20.11 11.00
C VAL A 324 4.16 21.62 11.07
N SER A 325 5.06 22.03 11.95
CA SER A 325 5.53 23.43 12.04
C SER A 325 6.41 23.83 10.86
N LEU A 326 7.28 22.93 10.37
CA LEU A 326 8.10 23.19 9.19
C LEU A 326 7.26 23.35 7.93
N VAL A 327 6.16 22.61 7.77
CA VAL A 327 5.22 22.81 6.66
C VAL A 327 4.64 24.22 6.69
N GLU A 328 4.13 24.68 7.85
CA GLU A 328 3.62 26.04 8.00
C GLU A 328 4.67 27.09 7.58
N LYS A 329 5.89 26.97 8.10
CA LYS A 329 6.99 27.92 7.88
C LYS A 329 7.58 27.89 6.46
N ASN A 330 7.87 26.70 5.97
CA ASN A 330 8.68 26.49 4.76
C ASN A 330 7.82 26.35 3.51
N CYS A 331 6.60 25.83 3.64
CA CYS A 331 5.78 25.46 2.49
C CYS A 331 4.62 26.43 2.21
N THR A 332 4.31 27.32 3.16
CA THR A 332 3.16 28.23 3.04
C THR A 332 3.55 29.70 3.14
N SER A 333 2.67 30.58 2.66
CA SER A 333 2.72 32.03 2.82
C SER A 333 1.29 32.56 2.84
N ASN A 334 0.91 33.28 3.90
CA ASN A 334 -0.44 33.87 4.08
C ASN A 334 -1.59 32.85 3.92
N GLY A 335 -1.47 31.66 4.49
CA GLY A 335 -2.51 30.62 4.41
C GLY A 335 -2.66 30.00 3.02
N LYS A 336 -1.64 30.15 2.16
CA LYS A 336 -1.57 29.54 0.82
C LYS A 336 -0.28 28.72 0.70
N PHE A 337 -0.27 27.65 -0.09
CA PHE A 337 1.01 27.08 -0.52
C PHE A 337 1.83 28.12 -1.28
N LYS A 338 3.15 28.07 -1.09
CA LYS A 338 4.07 28.74 -2.00
C LYS A 338 4.00 28.09 -3.38
N ASP A 339 4.16 28.89 -4.43
CA ASP A 339 3.91 28.45 -5.81
C ASP A 339 4.84 27.29 -6.22
N GLU A 340 6.09 27.29 -5.76
CA GLU A 340 7.05 26.21 -6.00
C GLU A 340 6.63 24.88 -5.34
N ILE A 341 6.03 24.94 -4.15
CA ILE A 341 5.52 23.75 -3.45
C ILE A 341 4.29 23.22 -4.16
N TRP A 342 3.37 24.10 -4.53
CA TRP A 342 2.17 23.70 -5.25
C TRP A 342 2.49 23.01 -6.57
N LYS A 343 3.45 23.54 -7.33
CA LYS A 343 3.94 22.92 -8.56
C LYS A 343 4.46 21.50 -8.34
N ARG A 344 5.21 21.27 -7.25
CA ARG A 344 5.72 19.93 -6.88
C ARG A 344 4.59 18.98 -6.51
N LEU A 345 3.58 19.45 -5.77
CA LEU A 345 2.39 18.66 -5.44
C LEU A 345 1.60 18.25 -6.67
N LYS A 346 1.37 19.17 -7.62
CA LYS A 346 0.72 18.86 -8.89
C LYS A 346 1.54 17.86 -9.71
N LYS A 347 2.86 18.01 -9.75
CA LYS A 347 3.75 17.04 -10.40
C LYS A 347 3.64 15.65 -9.78
N ASN A 348 3.64 15.55 -8.44
CA ASN A 348 3.43 14.27 -7.74
C ASN A 348 2.06 13.65 -8.07
N GLN A 349 1.00 14.46 -8.14
CA GLN A 349 -0.32 13.97 -8.51
C GLN A 349 -0.36 13.49 -9.96
N GLU A 350 0.17 14.25 -10.91
CA GLU A 350 0.28 13.85 -12.31
C GLU A 350 1.09 12.55 -12.45
N HIS A 351 2.19 12.44 -11.72
CA HIS A 351 3.01 11.24 -11.67
C HIS A 351 2.24 10.03 -11.14
N PHE A 352 1.48 10.21 -10.05
CA PHE A 352 0.61 9.19 -9.46
C PHE A 352 -0.47 8.70 -10.44
N LEU A 353 -1.07 9.63 -11.19
CA LEU A 353 -2.20 9.37 -12.09
C LEU A 353 -1.80 8.67 -13.38
N ASP A 354 -0.58 8.90 -13.87
CA ASP A 354 -0.06 8.17 -15.03
C ASP A 354 0.44 6.79 -14.60
N LEU A 355 -0.40 5.78 -14.82
CA LEU A 355 -0.11 4.39 -14.45
C LEU A 355 1.16 3.84 -15.12
N LYS A 356 1.65 4.45 -16.21
CA LYS A 356 2.95 4.11 -16.80
C LYS A 356 4.09 4.26 -15.80
N ASN A 357 4.00 5.22 -14.89
CA ASN A 357 5.05 5.46 -13.89
C ASN A 357 5.15 4.32 -12.88
N TYR A 358 4.02 3.72 -12.47
CA TYR A 358 4.02 2.51 -11.64
C TYR A 358 4.74 1.35 -12.34
N TYR A 359 4.41 1.10 -13.61
CA TYR A 359 5.07 0.04 -14.38
C TYR A 359 6.55 0.33 -14.65
N ASN A 360 6.93 1.58 -14.90
CA ASN A 360 8.33 1.99 -15.05
C ASN A 360 9.12 1.70 -13.76
N TYR A 361 8.55 2.05 -12.60
CA TYR A 361 9.13 1.69 -11.31
C TYR A 361 9.30 0.17 -11.20
N TRP A 362 8.22 -0.59 -11.39
CA TRP A 362 8.20 -2.04 -11.23
C TRP A 362 9.27 -2.71 -12.11
N TRP A 363 9.35 -2.33 -13.40
CA TRP A 363 10.33 -2.88 -14.33
C TRP A 363 11.76 -2.43 -14.02
N SER A 364 11.96 -1.20 -13.53
CA SER A 364 13.30 -0.77 -13.09
C SER A 364 13.81 -1.60 -11.90
N GLN A 365 12.92 -1.97 -10.97
CA GLN A 365 13.28 -2.84 -9.85
C GLN A 365 13.59 -4.25 -10.33
N TYR A 366 12.76 -4.80 -11.21
CA TYR A 366 13.05 -6.07 -11.86
C TYR A 366 14.43 -6.08 -12.53
N GLU A 367 14.75 -5.07 -13.34
CA GLU A 367 16.03 -4.98 -14.05
C GLU A 367 17.21 -4.85 -13.09
N PHE A 368 17.07 -4.09 -12.00
CA PHE A 368 18.12 -3.94 -10.99
C PHE A 368 18.38 -5.23 -10.18
N HIS A 369 17.33 -6.02 -9.92
CA HIS A 369 17.43 -7.21 -9.07
C HIS A 369 17.66 -8.52 -9.85
N CYS A 370 17.33 -8.57 -11.14
CA CYS A 370 17.36 -9.78 -11.95
C CYS A 370 18.43 -9.79 -13.05
N ARG A 371 19.13 -8.67 -13.28
CA ARG A 371 20.19 -8.52 -14.29
C ARG A 371 21.42 -7.86 -13.68
#